data_AF-A0A7V7X665-F1
#
_entry.id   AF-A0A7V7X665-F1
#
_cell.length_a   1.000
_cell.length_b   1.000
_cell.length_c   1.000
_cell.angle_alpha   90.00
_cell.angle_beta   90.00
_cell.angle_gamma   90.00
#
_symmetry.space_group_name_H-M   'P 1'
#
loop_
_entity.id
_entity.type
_entity.pdbx_description
1 polymer ?
#
loop_
_entity_poly.entity_id
_entity_poly.type
_entity_poly.pdbx_seq_one_letter_code
_entity_poly.pdbx_strand_id
1 'polypeptide(L)'
;MQRPRNPGQLIKEIERILTEQISDPSLNVSRIATLLGVSTQTIYQCTYKCFCEPPKTILDLYRLVCAMRMIKASPDMNLTLIAHQSGYNDYQTFSQCL
;
A
#
# COMPACT_ATOMS: atom_id res chain seq x y z
N MET A 1 18.10 15.90 -16.05
CA MET A 1 17.84 14.47 -16.34
C MET A 1 17.94 13.70 -15.04
N GLN A 2 16.84 13.15 -14.53
CA GLN A 2 16.90 12.27 -13.34
C GLN A 2 17.52 10.92 -13.77
N ARG A 3 18.49 10.43 -13.00
CA ARG A 3 19.07 9.09 -13.22
C ARG A 3 17.96 8.03 -13.11
N PRO A 4 17.97 6.97 -13.95
CA PRO A 4 17.02 5.89 -13.78
C PRO A 4 17.23 5.23 -12.41
N ARG A 5 16.25 5.32 -11.51
CA ARG A 5 16.28 4.57 -10.24
C ARG A 5 16.27 3.08 -10.58
N ASN A 6 17.14 2.31 -9.92
CA ASN A 6 17.08 0.85 -10.00
C ASN A 6 15.70 0.39 -9.47
N PRO A 7 14.98 -0.50 -10.17
CA PRO A 7 13.70 -1.03 -9.71
C PRO A 7 13.71 -1.53 -8.26
N GLY A 8 14.78 -2.21 -7.84
CA GLY A 8 14.91 -2.69 -6.45
C GLY A 8 15.02 -1.57 -5.41
N GLN A 9 15.64 -0.44 -5.76
CA GLN A 9 15.67 0.73 -4.87
C GLN A 9 14.29 1.38 -4.81
N LEU A 10 13.62 1.51 -5.96
CA LEU A 10 12.29 2.09 -6.03
C LEU A 10 11.25 1.28 -5.24
N ILE A 11 11.32 -0.06 -5.29
CA ILE A 11 10.46 -0.92 -4.46
C ILE A 11 10.69 -0.67 -2.97
N LYS A 12 11.94 -0.57 -2.51
CA LYS A 12 12.22 -0.28 -1.09
C LYS A 12 11.66 1.07 -0.65
N GLU A 13 11.69 2.08 -1.52
CA GLU A 13 11.08 3.37 -1.22
C GLU A 13 9.54 3.29 -1.20
N ILE A 14 8.93 2.50 -2.08
CA ILE A 14 7.48 2.20 -2.05
C ILE A 14 7.12 1.51 -0.74
N GLU A 15 7.84 0.46 -0.35
CA GLU A 15 7.63 -0.27 0.92
C GLU A 15 7.74 0.65 2.13
N ARG A 16 8.71 1.57 2.13
CA ARG A 16 8.86 2.58 3.18
C ARG A 16 7.63 3.49 3.27
N ILE A 17 7.16 4.03 2.13
CA ILE A 17 5.96 4.88 2.08
C ILE A 17 4.73 4.11 2.57
N LEU A 18 4.55 2.86 2.12
CA LEU A 18 3.46 2.01 2.58
C LEU A 18 3.54 1.85 4.10
N THR A 19 4.70 1.49 4.65
CA THR A 19 4.88 1.33 6.11
C THR A 19 4.53 2.60 6.89
N GLU A 20 4.96 3.77 6.41
CA GLU A 20 4.78 5.05 7.11
C GLU A 20 3.36 5.63 6.98
N GLN A 21 2.65 5.31 5.90
CA GLN A 21 1.40 6.00 5.53
C GLN A 21 0.23 5.04 5.26
N ILE A 22 0.34 3.73 5.55
CA ILE A 22 -0.72 2.76 5.20
C ILE A 22 -2.08 3.12 5.81
N SER A 23 -2.10 3.75 6.98
CA SER A 23 -3.31 4.18 7.67
C SER A 23 -4.00 5.37 6.99
N ASP A 24 -3.35 6.04 6.03
CA ASP A 24 -3.96 7.11 5.23
C ASP A 24 -4.88 6.49 4.16
N PRO A 25 -6.20 6.67 4.26
CA PRO A 25 -7.14 6.13 3.29
C PRO A 25 -7.00 6.77 1.90
N SER A 26 -6.46 8.00 1.86
CA SER A 26 -6.23 8.73 0.62
C SER A 26 -4.96 8.27 -0.10
N LEU A 27 -4.11 7.46 0.55
CA LEU A 27 -2.92 6.88 -0.08
C LEU A 27 -3.33 6.03 -1.29
N ASN A 28 -2.80 6.40 -2.44
CA ASN A 28 -3.05 5.74 -3.72
C ASN A 28 -1.80 5.83 -4.62
N VAL A 29 -1.82 5.13 -5.76
CA VAL A 29 -0.67 5.04 -6.68
C VAL A 29 -0.20 6.42 -7.15
N SER A 30 -1.11 7.36 -7.43
CA SER A 30 -0.76 8.73 -7.84
C SER A 30 -0.08 9.51 -6.72
N ARG A 31 -0.53 9.33 -5.47
CA ARG A 31 0.11 9.93 -4.30
C ARG A 31 1.51 9.37 -4.08
N ILE A 32 1.70 8.05 -4.20
CA ILE A 32 3.02 7.41 -4.12
C ILE A 32 3.95 7.94 -5.22
N ALA A 33 3.46 8.07 -6.46
CA ALA A 33 4.23 8.63 -7.57
C ALA A 33 4.70 10.05 -7.28
N THR A 34 3.79 10.88 -6.75
CA THR A 34 4.08 12.26 -6.34
C THR A 34 5.16 12.31 -5.25
N LEU A 35 5.03 11.49 -4.20
CA LEU A 35 5.99 11.43 -3.09
C LEU A 35 7.38 10.99 -3.55
N LEU A 36 7.46 10.12 -4.55
CA LEU A 36 8.72 9.61 -5.09
C LEU A 36 9.31 10.50 -6.18
N GLY A 37 8.55 11.47 -6.71
CA GLY A 37 8.95 12.32 -7.83
C GLY A 37 9.07 11.57 -9.15
N VAL A 38 8.23 10.54 -9.37
CA VAL A 38 8.20 9.70 -10.58
C VAL A 38 6.81 9.71 -11.21
N SER A 39 6.68 9.20 -12.44
CA SER A 39 5.36 9.00 -13.03
C SER A 39 4.67 7.76 -12.46
N THR A 40 3.33 7.73 -12.52
CA THR A 40 2.56 6.52 -12.19
C THR A 40 2.97 5.34 -13.07
N GLN A 41 3.27 5.57 -14.35
CA GLN A 41 3.76 4.54 -15.26
C GLN A 41 5.08 3.91 -14.77
N THR A 42 6.00 4.71 -14.20
CA THR A 42 7.23 4.18 -13.60
C THR A 42 6.92 3.23 -12.44
N ILE A 43 5.94 3.56 -11.60
CA ILE A 43 5.49 2.66 -10.53
C ILE A 43 4.93 1.37 -11.12
N TYR A 44 4.01 1.46 -12.09
CA TYR A 44 3.43 0.29 -12.76
C TYR A 44 4.51 -0.63 -13.34
N GLN A 45 5.46 -0.08 -14.10
CA GLN A 45 6.57 -0.86 -14.66
C GLN A 45 7.41 -1.51 -13.57
N CYS A 46 7.64 -0.81 -12.46
CA CYS A 46 8.41 -1.34 -11.35
C CYS A 46 7.69 -2.50 -10.64
N THR A 47 6.41 -2.35 -10.31
CA THR A 47 5.65 -3.40 -9.62
C THR A 47 5.45 -4.62 -10.51
N TYR A 48 5.18 -4.44 -11.81
CA TYR A 48 5.11 -5.58 -12.73
C TYR A 48 6.45 -6.31 -12.88
N LYS A 49 7.57 -5.58 -12.95
CA LYS A 49 8.90 -6.20 -13.03
C LYS A 49 9.28 -6.97 -11.77
N CYS A 50 8.86 -6.50 -10.60
CA CYS A 50 9.24 -7.09 -9.32
C CYS A 50 8.26 -8.14 -8.81
N PHE A 51 6.97 -7.98 -9.06
CA PHE A 51 5.91 -8.78 -8.47
C PHE A 51 4.92 -9.39 -9.48
N CYS A 52 5.05 -9.06 -10.76
CA CYS A 52 4.06 -9.42 -11.80
C CYS A 52 2.64 -8.90 -11.55
N GLU A 53 2.50 -7.87 -10.71
CA GLU A 53 1.20 -7.35 -10.26
C GLU A 53 1.08 -5.82 -10.45
N PRO A 54 -0.14 -5.31 -10.69
CA PRO A 54 -0.42 -3.88 -10.65
C PRO A 54 -0.13 -3.26 -9.28
N PRO A 55 0.27 -1.97 -9.22
CA PRO A 55 0.58 -1.31 -7.95
C PRO A 55 -0.63 -1.16 -7.03
N LYS A 56 -1.85 -1.09 -7.58
CA LYS A 56 -3.07 -1.11 -6.78
C LYS A 56 -3.24 -2.44 -6.03
N THR A 57 -3.00 -3.57 -6.70
CA THR A 57 -3.06 -4.90 -6.08
C THR A 57 -2.06 -5.01 -4.93
N ILE A 58 -0.83 -4.52 -5.12
CA ILE A 58 0.20 -4.50 -4.07
C ILE A 58 -0.24 -3.65 -2.87
N LEU A 59 -0.80 -2.47 -3.11
CA LEU A 59 -1.32 -1.61 -2.04
C LEU A 59 -2.44 -2.30 -1.26
N ASP A 60 -3.43 -2.88 -1.95
CA ASP A 60 -4.56 -3.55 -1.32
C ASP A 60 -4.10 -4.77 -0.49
N LEU A 61 -3.16 -5.57 -1.02
CA LEU A 61 -2.55 -6.67 -0.28
C LEU A 61 -1.80 -6.19 0.96
N TYR A 62 -1.07 -5.08 0.86
CA TYR A 62 -0.34 -4.53 2.00
C TYR A 62 -1.29 -4.09 3.12
N ARG A 63 -2.40 -3.43 2.76
CA ARG A 63 -3.48 -3.05 3.69
C ARG A 63 -4.07 -4.28 4.37
N LEU A 64 -4.40 -5.32 3.59
CA LEU A 64 -4.96 -6.55 4.13
C LEU A 64 -4.01 -7.26 5.09
N VAL A 65 -2.72 -7.39 4.72
CA VAL A 65 -1.71 -7.99 5.59
C VAL A 65 -1.53 -7.19 6.89
N CYS A 66 -1.58 -5.85 6.81
CA CYS A 66 -1.55 -4.99 7.99
C CYS A 66 -2.76 -5.28 8.91
N ALA A 67 -3.97 -5.31 8.35
CA ALA A 67 -5.17 -5.63 9.10
C ALA A 67 -5.12 -7.03 9.75
N MET A 68 -4.71 -8.06 9.01
CA MET A 68 -4.58 -9.42 9.53
C MET A 68 -3.59 -9.50 10.69
N ARG A 69 -2.48 -8.75 10.63
CA ARG A 69 -1.52 -8.67 11.75
C ARG A 69 -2.15 -8.03 12.99
N MET A 70 -2.97 -7.00 12.81
CA MET A 70 -3.68 -6.34 13.92
C MET A 70 -4.74 -7.25 14.55
N ILE A 71 -5.54 -7.93 13.74
CA ILE A 71 -6.52 -8.92 14.21
C ILE A 71 -5.82 -10.02 15.02
N LYS A 72 -4.70 -10.54 14.51
CA LYS A 72 -3.95 -11.60 15.20
C LYS A 72 -3.32 -11.11 16.51
N ALA A 73 -2.86 -9.85 16.56
CA ALA A 73 -2.23 -9.27 17.75
C ALA A 73 -3.25 -8.80 18.80
N SER A 74 -4.48 -8.49 18.40
CA SER A 74 -5.53 -7.95 19.26
C SER A 74 -6.90 -8.42 18.78
N PRO A 75 -7.29 -9.69 19.06
CA PRO A 75 -8.52 -10.28 18.52
C PRO A 75 -9.81 -9.60 19.00
N ASP A 76 -9.76 -8.91 20.15
CA ASP A 76 -10.89 -8.17 20.71
C ASP A 76 -10.98 -6.72 20.18
N MET A 77 -10.02 -6.28 19.35
CA MET A 77 -10.05 -4.93 18.79
C MET A 77 -11.20 -4.79 17.79
N ASN A 78 -11.89 -3.66 17.85
CA ASN A 78 -13.00 -3.35 16.96
C ASN A 78 -12.55 -3.39 15.48
N LEU A 79 -13.20 -4.21 14.66
CA LEU A 79 -12.84 -4.38 13.25
C LEU A 79 -13.00 -3.11 12.40
N THR A 80 -13.89 -2.18 12.77
CA THR A 80 -13.98 -0.86 12.13
C THR A 80 -12.75 -0.02 12.43
N LEU A 81 -12.23 -0.09 13.67
CA LEU A 81 -10.98 0.59 14.03
C LEU A 81 -9.79 -0.01 13.26
N ILE A 82 -9.73 -1.34 13.14
CA ILE A 82 -8.71 -2.03 12.34
C ILE A 82 -8.81 -1.61 10.86
N ALA A 83 -10.02 -1.52 10.30
CA ALA A 83 -10.23 -1.06 8.93
C ALA A 83 -9.59 0.32 8.71
N HIS A 84 -9.89 1.29 9.59
CA HIS A 84 -9.31 2.63 9.49
C HIS A 84 -7.79 2.63 9.68
N GLN A 85 -7.26 1.88 10.65
CA GLN A 85 -5.82 1.84 10.93
C GLN A 85 -5.01 1.13 9.83
N SER A 86 -5.65 0.25 9.05
CA SER A 86 -5.05 -0.42 7.90
C SER A 86 -5.32 0.30 6.57
N GLY A 87 -5.95 1.49 6.59
CA GLY A 87 -6.10 2.35 5.41
C GLY A 87 -7.36 2.12 4.59
N TYR A 88 -8.36 1.41 5.12
CA TYR A 88 -9.68 1.34 4.51
C TYR A 88 -10.53 2.56 4.92
N ASN A 89 -11.29 3.09 3.96
CA ASN A 89 -12.20 4.22 4.19
C ASN A 89 -13.38 3.83 5.09
N ASP A 90 -13.84 2.59 4.95
CA ASP A 90 -15.03 2.09 5.62
C ASP A 90 -14.93 0.58 5.88
N TYR A 91 -15.72 0.13 6.85
CA TYR A 91 -15.79 -1.28 7.22
C TYR A 91 -16.39 -2.15 6.11
N GLN A 92 -17.27 -1.62 5.27
CA GLN A 92 -17.92 -2.40 4.22
C GLN A 92 -16.90 -2.91 3.21
N THR A 93 -16.06 -2.03 2.69
CA THR A 93 -14.95 -2.35 1.78
C THR A 93 -13.96 -3.30 2.43
N PHE A 94 -13.63 -3.06 3.70
CA PHE A 94 -12.75 -3.93 4.47
C PHE A 94 -13.30 -5.36 4.61
N SER A 95 -14.59 -5.49 4.96
CA SER A 95 -15.25 -6.80 5.17
C SER A 95 -15.32 -7.66 3.91
N GLN A 96 -15.29 -7.05 2.71
CA GLN A 96 -15.25 -7.78 1.43
C GLN A 96 -13.86 -8.32 1.09
N CYS A 97 -12.81 -7.80 1.72
CA CYS A 97 -11.42 -8.21 1.48
C CYS A 97 -10.88 -9.22 2.51
N LEU A 98 -11.57 -9.38 3.64
CA LEU A 98 -11.25 -10.33 4.71
C LEU A 98 -11.69 -11.76 4.35
#